data_AF-A0A822H538-F1
#
_entry.id   AF-A0A822H538-F1
#
_cell.length_a   1.000
_cell.length_b   1.000
_cell.length_c   1.000
_cell.angle_alpha   90.00
_cell.angle_beta   90.00
_cell.angle_gamma   90.00
#
_symmetry.space_group_name_H-M   'P 1'
#
loop_
_entity.id
_entity.type
_entity.pdbx_description
1 polymer ?
#
loop_
_entity_poly.entity_id
_entity_poly.type
_entity_poly.pdbx_seq_one_letter_code
_entity_poly.pdbx_strand_id
1 'polypeptide(L)'
;MYYSFYILLVLTISLISCNHSNSGHLKPFGTVGSLINIEEINGEYPNILKFFTNYITKLEPIVFRQVLINDIYYHIWQTDEQLENEIDGLSKINIIVESLKQQKRIQMKFGDFLDKYEKDYLFFADNVPEIRLMVNTKRI
;
A
#
# COMPACT_ATOMS: atom_id res chain seq x y z
N MET A 1 56.47 -27.37 -39.25
CA MET A 1 55.76 -27.02 -37.99
C MET A 1 55.42 -25.53 -37.95
N TYR A 2 54.50 -25.04 -38.80
CA TYR A 2 53.98 -23.65 -38.70
C TYR A 2 52.49 -23.53 -39.05
N TYR A 3 51.90 -24.53 -39.71
CA TYR A 3 50.47 -24.52 -40.08
C TYR A 3 49.51 -24.83 -38.92
N SER A 4 49.97 -25.42 -37.82
CA SER A 4 49.11 -25.77 -36.67
C SER A 4 48.70 -24.54 -35.84
N PHE A 5 49.54 -23.49 -35.82
CA PHE A 5 49.25 -22.27 -35.06
C PHE A 5 48.26 -21.33 -35.77
N TYR A 6 48.24 -21.33 -37.11
CA TYR A 6 47.32 -20.50 -37.87
C TYR A 6 45.86 -20.98 -37.79
N ILE A 7 45.64 -22.29 -37.75
CA ILE A 7 44.29 -22.87 -37.62
C ILE A 7 43.70 -22.55 -36.24
N LEU A 8 44.53 -22.52 -35.19
CA LEU A 8 44.09 -22.15 -33.84
C LEU A 8 43.74 -20.65 -33.73
N LEU A 9 44.47 -19.77 -34.43
CA LEU A 9 44.21 -18.33 -34.44
C LEU A 9 42.92 -17.97 -35.22
N VAL A 10 42.62 -18.68 -36.30
CA VAL A 10 41.38 -18.45 -37.07
C VAL A 10 40.15 -19.00 -36.36
N LEU A 11 40.29 -20.06 -35.54
CA LEU A 11 39.18 -20.59 -34.75
C LEU A 11 38.81 -19.71 -33.55
N THR A 12 39.76 -18.99 -32.94
CA THR A 12 39.48 -18.14 -31.76
C THR A 12 38.88 -16.78 -32.12
N ILE A 13 38.95 -16.34 -33.38
CA ILE A 13 38.30 -15.09 -33.85
C ILE A 13 36.79 -15.32 -34.18
N SER A 14 36.30 -16.56 -34.15
CA SER A 14 34.88 -16.86 -34.33
C SER A 14 34.01 -16.57 -33.10
N LEU A 15 34.59 -16.05 -32.01
CA LEU A 15 33.85 -15.51 -30.87
C LEU A 15 33.75 -14.00 -31.04
N ILE A 16 32.53 -13.49 -30.88
CA ILE A 16 32.14 -12.06 -30.94
C ILE A 16 31.70 -11.61 -32.33
N SER A 17 30.56 -12.12 -32.76
CA SER A 17 29.50 -11.23 -33.25
C SER A 17 28.15 -11.91 -33.10
N CYS A 18 27.72 -12.09 -31.85
CA CYS A 18 26.29 -12.19 -31.60
C CYS A 18 25.75 -10.79 -31.91
N ASN A 19 25.27 -10.60 -33.15
CA ASN A 19 24.54 -9.42 -33.55
C ASN A 19 23.30 -9.37 -32.66
N HIS A 20 23.37 -8.63 -31.57
CA HIS A 20 22.22 -8.28 -30.75
C HIS A 20 21.42 -7.20 -31.48
N SER A 21 20.99 -7.52 -32.71
CA SER A 21 20.03 -6.72 -33.42
C SER A 21 18.68 -6.91 -32.73
N ASN A 22 18.28 -5.86 -32.02
CA ASN A 22 17.03 -5.65 -31.28
C ASN A 22 17.11 -5.87 -29.77
N SER A 23 18.00 -5.18 -29.04
CA SER A 23 17.78 -4.94 -27.60
C SER A 23 16.69 -3.88 -27.39
N GLY A 24 15.49 -4.12 -27.92
CA GLY A 24 14.32 -3.28 -27.69
C GLY A 24 13.32 -4.05 -26.86
N HIS A 25 13.62 -4.30 -25.57
CA HIS A 25 12.83 -5.29 -24.84
C HIS A 25 11.97 -4.80 -23.69
N LEU A 26 12.18 -3.60 -23.13
CA LEU A 26 11.16 -2.98 -22.29
C LEU A 26 11.30 -1.46 -22.42
N LYS A 27 10.19 -0.77 -22.75
CA LYS A 27 10.14 0.67 -22.49
C LYS A 27 10.22 0.88 -20.97
N PRO A 28 10.76 2.01 -20.47
CA PRO A 28 10.80 2.28 -19.03
C PRO A 28 9.43 2.08 -18.40
N PHE A 29 9.38 1.48 -17.21
CA PHE A 29 8.12 1.28 -16.48
C PHE A 29 7.34 2.60 -16.41
N GLY A 30 6.04 2.55 -16.74
CA GLY A 30 5.17 3.73 -16.74
C GLY A 30 5.10 4.52 -18.05
N THR A 31 5.88 4.17 -19.09
CA THR A 31 5.86 4.90 -20.39
C THR A 31 4.71 4.53 -21.34
N VAL A 32 3.91 3.51 -21.00
CA VAL A 32 2.76 3.02 -21.81
C VAL A 32 1.46 2.98 -21.00
N GLY A 33 1.50 3.28 -19.70
CA GLY A 33 0.30 3.28 -18.87
C GLY A 33 -0.52 4.54 -19.14
N SER A 34 -1.74 4.38 -19.66
CA SER A 34 -2.73 5.45 -19.58
C SER A 34 -2.97 5.78 -18.10
N LEU A 35 -3.43 7.01 -17.82
CA LEU A 35 -4.14 7.27 -16.56
C LEU A 35 -5.27 6.25 -16.48
N ILE A 36 -5.13 5.25 -15.61
CA ILE A 36 -6.10 4.18 -15.46
C ILE A 36 -7.36 4.84 -14.87
N ASN A 37 -8.45 4.85 -15.63
CA ASN A 37 -9.74 5.23 -15.09
C ASN A 37 -10.18 4.11 -14.14
N ILE A 38 -10.08 4.34 -12.83
CA ILE A 38 -10.44 3.35 -11.81
C ILE A 38 -11.96 3.31 -11.72
N GLU A 39 -12.55 2.12 -11.88
CA GLU A 39 -13.99 1.97 -11.74
C GLU A 39 -14.44 2.25 -10.30
N GLU A 40 -15.60 2.87 -10.15
CA GLU A 40 -16.20 3.15 -8.86
C GLU A 40 -17.61 2.55 -8.76
N ILE A 41 -17.86 1.76 -7.73
CA ILE A 41 -19.18 1.20 -7.42
C ILE A 41 -19.71 1.86 -6.15
N ASN A 42 -20.95 2.34 -6.19
CA ASN A 42 -21.60 3.03 -5.09
C ASN A 42 -22.55 2.11 -4.32
N GLY A 43 -22.52 2.20 -2.98
CA GLY A 43 -23.57 1.75 -2.07
C GLY A 43 -23.50 0.28 -1.65
N GLU A 44 -22.98 -0.62 -2.50
CA GLU A 44 -22.99 -2.05 -2.20
C GLU A 44 -21.69 -2.75 -2.59
N TYR A 45 -21.32 -3.76 -1.79
CA TYR A 45 -20.26 -4.69 -2.17
C TYR A 45 -20.69 -5.53 -3.38
N PRO A 46 -19.81 -5.75 -4.36
CA PRO A 46 -20.10 -6.62 -5.48
C PRO A 46 -20.33 -8.04 -4.98
N ASN A 47 -21.18 -8.78 -5.71
CA ASN A 47 -21.25 -10.22 -5.55
C ASN A 47 -19.84 -10.83 -5.64
N ILE A 48 -19.50 -11.74 -4.72
CA ILE A 48 -18.16 -12.33 -4.60
C ILE A 48 -17.67 -12.91 -5.95
N LEU A 49 -18.51 -13.65 -6.67
CA LEU A 49 -18.12 -14.21 -7.97
C LEU A 49 -17.78 -13.10 -8.96
N LYS A 50 -18.64 -12.07 -9.05
CA LYS A 50 -18.38 -10.90 -9.90
C LYS A 50 -17.08 -10.19 -9.50
N PHE A 51 -16.84 -10.03 -8.20
CA PHE A 51 -15.63 -9.38 -7.69
C PHE A 51 -14.35 -10.13 -8.11
N PHE A 52 -14.34 -11.44 -7.90
CA PHE A 52 -13.20 -12.27 -8.24
C PHE A 52 -12.95 -12.31 -9.74
N THR A 53 -14.00 -12.55 -10.54
CA THR A 53 -13.87 -12.68 -12.00
C THR A 53 -13.50 -11.38 -12.70
N ASN A 54 -13.98 -10.23 -12.19
CA ASN A 54 -13.78 -8.96 -12.87
C ASN A 54 -12.58 -8.16 -12.36
N TYR A 55 -12.22 -8.25 -11.08
CA TYR A 55 -11.19 -7.38 -10.50
C TYR A 55 -9.97 -8.15 -10.02
N ILE A 56 -10.16 -9.22 -9.24
CA ILE A 56 -9.03 -9.98 -8.67
C ILE A 56 -8.23 -10.71 -9.75
N THR A 57 -8.88 -11.50 -10.60
CA THR A 57 -8.18 -12.29 -11.63
C THR A 57 -7.56 -11.40 -12.72
N LYS A 58 -8.16 -10.24 -12.97
CA LYS A 58 -7.68 -9.27 -13.97
C LYS A 58 -6.65 -8.28 -13.43
N LEU A 59 -6.41 -8.28 -12.11
CA LEU A 59 -5.54 -7.30 -11.44
C LEU A 59 -5.99 -5.86 -11.70
N GLU A 60 -7.30 -5.64 -11.83
CA GLU A 60 -7.89 -4.33 -12.10
C GLU A 60 -8.31 -3.66 -10.77
N PRO A 61 -7.85 -2.42 -10.49
CA PRO A 61 -8.27 -1.72 -9.29
C PRO A 61 -9.73 -1.27 -9.39
N ILE A 62 -10.39 -1.23 -8.24
CA ILE A 62 -11.77 -0.75 -8.09
C ILE A 62 -11.93 0.00 -6.76
N VAL A 63 -12.77 1.02 -6.74
CA VAL A 63 -13.17 1.75 -5.54
C VAL A 63 -14.62 1.42 -5.19
N PHE A 64 -14.86 0.98 -3.95
CA PHE A 64 -16.21 0.86 -3.39
C PHE A 64 -16.53 2.08 -2.54
N ARG A 65 -17.48 2.90 -2.99
CA ARG A 65 -17.92 4.09 -2.27
C ARG A 65 -19.12 3.75 -1.39
N GLN A 66 -19.19 4.38 -0.21
CA GLN A 66 -20.31 4.31 0.73
C GLN A 66 -20.59 2.91 1.33
N VAL A 67 -19.79 1.90 1.03
CA VAL A 67 -20.01 0.53 1.54
C VAL A 67 -19.81 0.39 3.06
N LEU A 68 -19.04 1.30 3.67
CA LEU A 68 -18.79 1.33 5.11
C LEU A 68 -19.70 2.32 5.85
N ILE A 69 -20.71 2.93 5.21
CA ILE A 69 -21.51 3.99 5.85
C ILE A 69 -22.30 3.49 7.07
N ASN A 70 -22.62 2.20 7.12
CA ASN A 70 -23.32 1.56 8.23
C ASN A 70 -22.36 0.88 9.23
N ASP A 71 -21.05 0.99 9.01
CA ASP A 71 -20.05 0.44 9.92
C ASP A 71 -19.94 1.34 11.16
N ILE A 72 -20.00 0.75 12.36
CA ILE A 72 -19.87 1.49 13.61
C ILE A 72 -18.54 2.26 13.69
N TYR A 73 -17.46 1.67 13.17
CA TYR A 73 -16.15 2.29 13.17
C TYR A 73 -16.10 3.51 12.23
N TYR A 74 -16.89 3.53 11.16
CA TYR A 74 -16.96 4.69 10.26
C TYR A 74 -17.42 5.95 11.00
N HIS A 75 -18.34 5.82 11.95
CA HIS A 75 -18.84 6.95 12.74
C HIS A 75 -17.90 7.36 13.88
N ILE A 76 -17.21 6.41 14.48
CA ILE A 76 -16.26 6.67 15.57
C ILE A 76 -15.01 7.39 15.06
N TRP A 77 -14.52 7.01 13.87
CA TRP A 77 -13.27 7.52 13.29
C TRP A 77 -13.46 8.78 12.44
N GLN A 78 -14.56 9.52 12.59
CA GLN A 78 -14.76 10.75 11.79
C GLN A 78 -13.91 11.92 12.27
N THR A 79 -13.65 12.02 13.58
CA THR A 79 -12.85 13.08 14.18
C THR A 79 -12.00 12.55 15.33
N ASP A 80 -10.86 13.20 15.57
CA ASP A 80 -9.97 12.86 16.68
C ASP A 80 -10.69 12.97 18.03
N GLU A 81 -11.54 13.98 18.22
CA GLU A 81 -12.35 14.16 19.45
C GLU A 81 -13.33 13.00 19.67
N GLN A 82 -14.03 12.54 18.63
CA GLN A 82 -14.93 11.38 18.75
C GLN A 82 -14.16 10.11 19.06
N LEU A 83 -13.00 9.92 18.42
CA LEU A 83 -12.16 8.76 18.63
C LEU A 83 -11.67 8.66 20.09
N GLU A 84 -11.27 9.79 20.69
CA GLU A 84 -10.85 9.84 22.10
C GLU A 84 -11.99 9.61 23.09
N ASN A 85 -13.19 10.12 22.79
CA ASN A 85 -14.33 10.04 23.68
C ASN A 85 -15.04 8.67 23.67
N GLU A 86 -15.12 8.03 22.50
CA GLU A 86 -15.83 6.76 22.32
C GLU A 86 -14.98 5.54 22.70
N ILE A 87 -13.65 5.69 22.78
CA ILE A 87 -12.72 4.60 23.09
C ILE A 87 -11.97 4.89 24.38
N ASP A 88 -12.45 4.28 25.46
CA ASP A 88 -11.83 4.40 26.77
C ASP A 88 -10.40 3.86 26.77
N GLY A 89 -9.52 4.63 27.41
CA GLY A 89 -8.12 4.31 27.57
C GLY A 89 -7.27 4.46 26.31
N LEU A 90 -7.83 4.79 25.13
CA LEU A 90 -7.08 4.91 23.88
C LEU A 90 -5.89 5.85 24.00
N SER A 91 -6.11 7.04 24.53
CA SER A 91 -5.07 8.07 24.70
C SER A 91 -3.87 7.60 25.53
N LYS A 92 -4.06 6.59 26.39
CA LYS A 92 -3.02 6.02 27.26
C LYS A 92 -2.26 4.85 26.63
N ILE A 93 -2.69 4.34 25.48
CA ILE A 93 -2.04 3.23 24.79
C ILE A 93 -0.68 3.69 24.25
N ASN A 94 0.35 2.87 24.45
CA ASN A 94 1.64 3.10 23.82
C ASN A 94 1.59 2.57 22.39
N ILE A 95 2.02 3.39 21.44
CA ILE A 95 2.04 3.08 20.02
C ILE A 95 3.39 3.39 19.40
N ILE A 96 3.64 2.83 18.23
CA ILE A 96 4.80 3.14 17.40
C ILE A 96 4.39 4.04 16.25
N VAL A 97 5.11 5.15 16.09
CA VAL A 97 4.92 6.10 14.99
C VAL A 97 6.20 6.25 14.18
N GLU A 98 6.08 6.55 12.90
CA GLU A 98 7.17 6.94 12.01
C GLU A 98 7.23 8.46 11.89
N SER A 99 8.38 9.05 12.21
CA SER A 99 8.61 10.49 12.04
C SER A 99 9.36 10.75 10.74
N LEU A 100 8.78 11.52 9.81
CA LEU A 100 9.49 11.93 8.60
C LEU A 100 10.66 12.89 8.90
N LYS A 101 10.49 13.80 9.86
CA LYS A 101 11.53 14.74 10.27
C LYS A 101 12.76 14.02 10.83
N GLN A 102 12.55 12.97 11.63
CA GLN A 102 13.62 12.26 12.31
C GLN A 102 14.05 10.96 11.60
N GLN A 103 13.32 10.54 10.57
CA GLN A 103 13.54 9.31 9.79
C GLN A 103 13.70 8.06 10.66
N LYS A 104 12.93 7.98 11.74
CA LYS A 104 12.98 6.85 12.68
C LYS A 104 11.61 6.56 13.28
N ARG A 105 11.52 5.38 13.88
CA ARG A 105 10.37 4.97 14.69
C ARG A 105 10.53 5.46 16.12
N ILE A 106 9.42 5.96 16.67
CA ILE A 106 9.36 6.52 18.02
C ILE A 106 8.16 5.89 18.72
N GLN A 107 8.34 5.54 20.00
CA GLN A 107 7.24 5.09 20.84
C GLN A 107 6.66 6.29 21.58
N MET A 108 5.33 6.44 21.56
CA MET A 108 4.63 7.51 22.28
C MET A 108 3.22 7.06 22.70
N LYS A 109 2.51 7.90 23.46
CA LYS A 109 1.10 7.68 23.76
C LYS A 109 0.24 8.05 22.56
N PHE A 110 -0.89 7.36 22.39
CA PHE A 110 -1.83 7.67 21.30
C PHE A 110 -2.35 9.11 21.39
N GLY A 111 -2.66 9.60 22.60
CA GLY A 111 -3.10 10.99 22.78
C GLY A 111 -2.02 11.99 22.36
N ASP A 112 -0.76 11.74 22.75
CA ASP A 112 0.38 12.56 22.30
C ASP A 112 0.53 12.58 20.77
N PHE A 113 0.15 11.50 20.10
CA PHE A 113 0.16 11.40 18.65
C PHE A 113 -0.93 12.27 18.03
N LEU A 114 -2.19 12.18 18.50
CA LEU A 114 -3.29 13.01 18.02
C LEU A 114 -2.98 14.52 18.13
N ASP A 115 -2.30 14.93 19.20
CA ASP A 115 -1.91 16.33 19.40
C ASP A 115 -0.85 16.86 18.40
N LYS A 116 -0.04 15.95 17.83
CA LYS A 116 1.23 16.31 17.17
C LYS A 116 1.33 15.86 15.72
N TYR A 117 0.57 14.86 15.27
CA TYR A 117 0.83 14.17 14.01
C TYR A 117 0.81 15.09 12.79
N GLU A 118 -0.14 16.03 12.73
CA GLU A 118 -0.22 17.02 11.65
C GLU A 118 1.01 17.95 11.63
N LYS A 119 1.45 18.43 12.81
CA LYS A 119 2.54 19.42 12.94
C LYS A 119 3.93 18.80 12.79
N ASP A 120 4.07 17.56 13.26
CA ASP A 120 5.34 16.84 13.34
C ASP A 120 5.54 15.79 12.26
N TYR A 121 4.60 15.69 11.30
CA TYR A 121 4.66 14.76 10.17
C TYR A 121 4.89 13.33 10.69
N LEU A 122 4.05 12.93 11.64
CA LEU A 122 4.08 11.61 12.25
C LEU A 122 3.05 10.71 11.56
N PHE A 123 3.43 9.47 11.32
CA PHE A 123 2.58 8.45 10.71
C PHE A 123 2.39 7.32 11.68
N PHE A 124 1.14 6.86 11.81
CA PHE A 124 0.84 5.68 12.60
C PHE A 124 1.42 4.45 11.90
N ALA A 125 2.30 3.71 12.59
CA ALA A 125 3.04 2.58 12.01
C ALA A 125 2.75 1.24 12.71
N ASP A 126 1.88 1.25 13.71
CA ASP A 126 1.46 0.05 14.43
C ASP A 126 0.15 -0.51 13.87
N ASN A 127 -0.21 -1.71 14.31
CA ASN A 127 -1.58 -2.17 14.16
C ASN A 127 -2.50 -1.29 15.02
N VAL A 128 -3.71 -1.03 14.53
CA VAL A 128 -4.73 -0.36 15.35
C VAL A 128 -4.91 -1.17 16.63
N PRO A 129 -4.75 -0.55 17.84
CA PRO A 129 -4.87 -1.27 19.09
C PRO A 129 -6.22 -2.00 19.18
N GLU A 130 -6.26 -3.12 19.91
CA GLU A 130 -7.52 -3.85 20.10
C GLU A 130 -8.48 -3.00 20.95
N ILE A 131 -9.46 -2.40 20.28
CA ILE A 131 -10.41 -1.47 20.87
C ILE A 131 -11.56 -2.24 21.51
N ARG A 132 -11.82 -2.00 22.80
CA ARG A 132 -13.10 -2.35 23.44
C ARG A 132 -14.02 -1.15 23.36
N LEU A 133 -14.97 -1.19 22.43
CA LEU A 133 -16.00 -0.16 22.34
C LEU A 133 -16.79 -0.08 23.64
N MET A 134 -16.99 1.13 24.17
CA MET A 134 -18.00 1.37 25.19
C MET A 134 -19.38 1.31 24.53
N VAL A 135 -19.90 0.10 24.30
CA VAL A 135 -21.30 -0.04 23.89
C VAL A 135 -22.18 0.35 25.08
N ASN A 136 -22.53 1.64 25.14
CA ASN A 136 -23.48 2.18 26.09
C ASN A 136 -24.84 1.54 25.81
N THR A 137 -25.11 0.41 26.45
CA THR A 137 -26.36 -0.34 26.34
C THR A 137 -27.43 0.38 27.15
N LYS A 138 -27.77 1.61 26.77
CA LYS A 138 -29.09 2.15 27.07
C LYS A 138 -30.06 1.52 26.09
N ARG A 139 -30.56 0.34 26.48
CA ARG A 139 -31.76 -0.27 25.90
C ARG A 139 -32.85 0.79 25.87
N ILE A 140 -33.33 1.12 24.67
CA ILE A 140 -34.67 1.66 24.46
C ILE A 140 -35.64 0.49 24.58
#